data_AF-A0A7C6BA41-F1
#
_entry.id   AF-A0A7C6BA41-F1
#
_cell.length_a   1.000
_cell.length_b   1.000
_cell.length_c   1.000
_cell.angle_alpha   90.00
_cell.angle_beta   90.00
_cell.angle_gamma   90.00
#
_symmetry.space_group_name_H-M   'P 1'
#
loop_
_entity.id
_entity.type
_entity.pdbx_description
1 polymer ?
#
loop_
_entity_poly.entity_id
_entity_poly.type
_entity_poly.pdbx_seq_one_letter_code
_entity_poly.pdbx_strand_id
1 'polypeptide(L)'
;EKGYVISCSNPDYQVEIGKEVVGVDPRYFRPTEVDLLLGDPTKAEEKLGWKREYHLKELVDDMMKSDLKLMTKDQYLKDGGYTIMNYFE
;
A
#
# COMPACT_ATOMS: atom_id res chain seq x y z
N GLU A 1 -10.68 -8.55 -12.25
CA GLU A 1 -11.02 -7.13 -12.47
C GLU A 1 -9.73 -6.34 -12.69
N LYS A 2 -9.79 -5.21 -13.39
CA LYS A 2 -8.62 -4.40 -13.74
C LYS A 2 -8.90 -2.91 -13.48
N GLY A 3 -7.91 -2.19 -12.99
CA GLY A 3 -7.93 -0.75 -12.77
C GLY A 3 -6.95 -0.04 -13.69
N TYR A 4 -7.39 1.07 -14.29
CA TYR A 4 -6.64 1.85 -15.25
C TYR A 4 -6.47 3.30 -14.79
N VAL A 5 -5.34 3.92 -15.14
CA VAL A 5 -5.08 5.32 -14.84
C VAL A 5 -6.00 6.22 -15.67
N ILE A 6 -6.87 6.97 -15.01
CA ILE A 6 -7.76 7.95 -15.65
C ILE A 6 -7.11 9.34 -15.79
N SER A 7 -6.24 9.68 -14.84
CA SER A 7 -5.49 10.93 -14.81
C SER A 7 -4.27 10.79 -13.90
N CYS A 8 -3.24 11.58 -14.18
CA CYS A 8 -2.06 11.70 -13.34
C CYS A 8 -1.61 13.16 -13.38
N SER A 9 -1.60 13.83 -12.23
CA SER A 9 -1.26 15.26 -12.11
C SER A 9 -0.12 15.53 -11.15
N ASN A 10 0.58 14.49 -10.68
CA ASN A 10 1.67 14.64 -9.73
C ASN A 10 2.94 15.11 -10.47
N PRO A 11 3.57 16.24 -10.09
CA PRO A 11 4.79 16.69 -10.78
C PRO A 11 5.99 15.73 -10.62
N ASP A 12 6.01 14.93 -9.55
CA ASP A 12 7.14 14.03 -9.24
C ASP A 12 7.15 12.76 -10.10
N TYR A 13 6.01 12.40 -10.70
CA TYR A 13 5.89 11.23 -11.57
C TYR A 13 4.72 11.35 -12.53
N GLN A 14 4.88 10.79 -13.73
CA GLN A 14 3.84 10.78 -14.76
C GLN A 14 3.51 9.34 -15.13
N VAL A 15 2.28 8.92 -14.83
CA VAL A 15 1.78 7.60 -15.22
C VAL A 15 0.89 7.78 -16.45
N GLU A 16 1.16 6.97 -17.47
CA GLU A 16 0.41 6.99 -18.73
C GLU A 16 -1.08 6.72 -18.50
N ILE A 17 -1.93 7.56 -19.13
CA ILE A 17 -3.38 7.40 -19.08
C ILE A 17 -3.76 6.12 -19.83
N GLY A 18 -4.62 5.31 -19.22
CA GLY A 18 -5.01 4.00 -19.74
C GLY A 18 -4.06 2.87 -19.35
N LYS A 19 -2.96 3.15 -18.63
CA LYS A 19 -2.09 2.11 -18.08
C LYS A 19 -2.82 1.31 -17.01
N GLU A 20 -2.77 -0.01 -17.12
CA GLU A 20 -3.25 -0.94 -16.08
C GLU A 20 -2.33 -0.87 -14.86
N VAL A 21 -2.89 -0.57 -13.69
CA VAL A 21 -2.13 -0.42 -12.43
C VAL A 21 -2.67 -1.29 -11.29
N VAL A 22 -3.87 -1.87 -11.47
CA VAL A 22 -4.47 -2.81 -10.51
C VAL A 22 -5.05 -3.98 -11.28
N GLY A 23 -4.88 -5.18 -10.76
CA GLY A 23 -5.43 -6.41 -11.32
C GLY A 23 -5.82 -7.39 -10.21
N VAL A 24 -6.77 -8.27 -10.52
CA VAL A 24 -7.17 -9.38 -9.63
C VAL A 24 -6.61 -10.68 -10.16
N ASP A 25 -5.86 -11.38 -9.31
CA ASP A 25 -5.34 -12.71 -9.60
C ASP A 25 -6.08 -13.76 -8.75
N PRO A 26 -6.76 -14.74 -9.38
CA PRO A 26 -7.51 -15.76 -8.67
C PRO A 26 -6.71 -16.60 -7.67
N ARG A 27 -5.38 -16.65 -7.81
CA ARG A 27 -4.50 -17.39 -6.90
C ARG A 27 -4.53 -16.84 -5.47
N TYR A 28 -4.91 -15.58 -5.27
CA TYR A 28 -5.01 -14.97 -3.94
C TYR A 28 -6.38 -15.16 -3.27
N PHE A 29 -7.37 -15.74 -3.97
CA PHE A 29 -8.64 -16.08 -3.33
C PHE A 29 -8.47 -17.21 -2.33
N ARG A 30 -9.06 -17.03 -1.15
CA ARG A 30 -9.05 -18.05 -0.09
C ARG A 30 -10.26 -18.98 -0.28
N PRO A 31 -10.11 -20.30 -0.08
CA PRO A 31 -11.24 -21.24 -0.14
C PRO A 31 -12.38 -20.90 0.84
N THR A 32 -12.05 -20.24 1.94
CA THR A 32 -12.97 -19.70 2.93
C THR A 32 -12.59 -18.26 3.22
N GLU A 33 -13.40 -17.32 2.74
CA GLU A 33 -13.18 -15.89 2.93
C GLU A 33 -13.86 -15.38 4.20
N VAL A 34 -13.37 -14.27 4.73
CA VAL A 34 -14.03 -13.54 5.82
C VAL A 34 -14.44 -12.17 5.30
N ASP A 35 -15.73 -12.01 5.00
CA ASP A 35 -16.24 -10.81 4.31
C ASP A 35 -16.14 -9.53 5.15
N LEU A 36 -16.33 -9.64 6.48
CA LEU A 36 -16.32 -8.48 7.37
C LEU A 36 -15.75 -8.84 8.74
N LEU A 37 -14.79 -8.03 9.18
CA LEU A 37 -14.29 -8.01 10.55
C LEU A 37 -14.48 -6.61 11.12
N LEU A 38 -15.35 -6.49 12.13
CA LEU A 38 -15.62 -5.24 12.83
C LEU A 38 -15.60 -5.49 14.33
N GLY A 39 -14.56 -4.97 15.00
CA GLY A 39 -14.38 -5.11 16.44
C GLY A 39 -15.00 -3.96 17.23
N ASP A 40 -15.56 -4.27 18.40
CA ASP A 40 -16.00 -3.29 19.39
C ASP A 40 -14.93 -3.15 20.50
N PRO A 41 -14.21 -2.01 20.56
CA PRO A 41 -13.16 -1.79 21.55
C PRO A 41 -13.65 -1.24 22.90
N THR A 42 -14.95 -1.04 23.14
CA THR A 42 -15.48 -0.33 24.33
C THR A 42 -14.90 -0.86 25.64
N LYS A 43 -14.77 -2.19 25.80
CA LYS A 43 -14.19 -2.78 27.02
C LYS A 43 -12.75 -2.34 27.29
N ALA A 44 -11.94 -2.21 26.25
CA ALA A 44 -10.54 -1.77 26.37
C ALA A 44 -10.48 -0.28 26.69
N GLU A 45 -11.32 0.52 26.04
CA GLU A 45 -11.41 1.97 26.28
C GLU A 45 -11.83 2.25 27.75
N GLU A 46 -12.83 1.54 28.27
CA GLU A 46 -13.34 1.73 29.63
C GLU A 46 -12.39 1.23 30.71
N LYS A 47 -11.84 0.01 30.56
CA LYS A 47 -11.09 -0.65 31.65
C LYS A 47 -9.61 -0.30 31.65
N LEU A 48 -9.05 -0.03 30.47
CA LEU A 48 -7.62 0.22 30.29
C LEU A 48 -7.34 1.70 29.99
N GLY A 49 -8.38 2.52 29.78
CA GLY A 49 -8.23 3.89 29.30
C GLY A 49 -7.61 3.96 27.91
N TRP A 50 -7.59 2.84 27.18
CA TRP A 50 -6.95 2.74 25.87
C TRP A 50 -7.67 3.63 24.85
N LYS A 51 -6.92 4.30 23.99
CA LYS A 51 -7.46 5.12 22.91
C LYS A 51 -6.65 4.88 21.65
N ARG A 52 -7.33 4.91 20.50
CA ARG A 52 -6.69 4.87 19.18
C ARG A 52 -5.87 6.15 18.99
N GLU A 53 -4.59 5.99 18.68
CA GLU A 53 -3.67 7.11 18.44
C GLU A 53 -3.57 7.49 16.96
N TYR A 54 -3.95 6.58 16.06
CA TYR A 54 -3.81 6.75 14.62
C TYR A 54 -5.14 6.60 13.88
N HIS A 55 -5.32 7.42 12.85
CA HIS A 55 -6.39 7.26 11.88
C HIS A 55 -5.94 6.37 10.70
N LEU A 56 -6.88 5.68 10.06
CA LEU A 56 -6.59 4.81 8.90
C LEU A 56 -5.81 5.57 7.80
N LYS A 57 -6.22 6.81 7.51
CA LYS A 57 -5.56 7.63 6.50
C LYS A 57 -4.10 7.89 6.84
N GLU A 58 -3.81 8.20 8.10
CA GLU A 58 -2.44 8.49 8.56
C GLU A 58 -1.56 7.25 8.48
N LEU A 59 -2.11 6.08 8.83
CA LEU A 59 -1.42 4.81 8.70
C LEU A 59 -1.07 4.51 7.23
N VAL A 60 -2.03 4.69 6.31
CA VAL A 60 -1.79 4.52 4.87
C VAL A 60 -0.75 5.52 4.37
N ASP A 61 -0.83 6.78 4.77
CA ASP A 61 0.13 7.81 4.37
C ASP A 61 1.55 7.47 4.86
N ASP A 62 1.71 6.93 6.07
CA ASP A 62 3.00 6.53 6.63
C ASP A 62 3.60 5.33 5.87
N MET A 63 2.78 4.29 5.61
CA MET A 63 3.18 3.13 4.81
C MET A 63 3.65 3.54 3.40
N MET A 64 2.87 4.38 2.71
CA MET A 64 3.19 4.82 1.36
C MET A 64 4.47 5.66 1.31
N LYS A 65 4.71 6.53 2.29
CA LYS A 65 5.96 7.30 2.38
C LYS A 65 7.18 6.39 2.55
N SER A 66 7.06 5.37 3.39
CA SER A 66 8.13 4.39 3.61
C SER A 66 8.47 3.65 2.32
N ASP A 67 7.45 3.15 1.61
CA ASP A 67 7.64 2.45 0.34
C ASP A 67 8.24 3.35 -0.75
N LEU A 68 7.75 4.60 -0.90
CA LEU A 68 8.31 5.55 -1.86
C LEU A 68 9.80 5.83 -1.60
N LYS A 69 10.19 5.96 -0.33
CA LYS A 69 11.60 6.16 0.06
C LYS A 69 12.45 4.93 -0.32
N LEU A 70 11.94 3.74 -0.05
CA LEU A 70 12.63 2.49 -0.38
C LEU A 70 12.82 2.36 -1.89
N MET A 71 11.75 2.53 -2.67
CA MET A 71 11.76 2.35 -4.13
C MET A 71 12.60 3.44 -4.83
N THR A 72 12.58 4.69 -4.35
CA THR A 72 13.43 5.75 -4.89
C THR A 72 14.91 5.46 -4.69
N LYS A 73 15.29 4.96 -3.51
CA LYS A 73 16.68 4.56 -3.23
C LYS A 73 17.12 3.42 -4.16
N ASP A 74 16.26 2.43 -4.34
CA ASP A 74 16.54 1.27 -5.20
C ASP A 74 16.65 1.68 -6.68
N GLN A 75 15.81 2.61 -7.14
CA GLN A 75 15.91 3.18 -8.48
C GLN A 75 17.23 3.95 -8.66
N TYR A 76 17.62 4.77 -7.69
CA TYR A 76 18.89 5.51 -7.72
C TYR A 76 20.11 4.58 -7.83
N LEU A 77 20.11 3.46 -7.11
CA LEU A 77 21.19 2.46 -7.19
C LEU A 77 21.23 1.77 -8.56
N LYS A 78 20.07 1.41 -9.11
CA LYS A 78 19.95 0.85 -10.47
C LYS A 78 20.49 1.82 -11.52
N ASP A 79 20.11 3.10 -11.44
CA ASP A 79 20.57 4.14 -12.35
C ASP A 79 22.10 4.36 -12.26
N GLY A 80 22.67 4.13 -11.06
CA GLY A 80 24.11 4.11 -10.82
C GLY A 80 24.85 2.85 -11.27
N GLY A 81 24.16 1.88 -11.87
CA GLY A 81 24.75 0.63 -12.37
C GLY A 81 24.98 -0.45 -11.30
N TYR A 82 24.45 -0.28 -10.08
CA TYR A 82 24.54 -1.29 -9.03
C TYR A 82 23.46 -2.36 -9.22
N THR A 83 23.83 -3.62 -8.98
CA THR A 83 22.85 -4.71 -8.87
C THR A 83 22.12 -4.59 -7.54
N ILE A 84 20.79 -4.45 -7.60
CA ILE A 84 19.95 -4.52 -6.40
C ILE A 84 19.30 -5.91 -6.33
N MET A 85 19.23 -6.48 -5.13
CA MET A 85 18.51 -7.73 -4.89
C MET A 85 17.02 -7.44 -4.91
N ASN A 86 16.28 -8.09 -5.80
CA ASN A 86 14.83 -8.04 -5.76
C ASN A 86 14.35 -9.03 -4.69
N TYR A 87 13.68 -8.55 -3.64
CA TYR A 87 13.18 -9.42 -2.55
C TYR A 87 12.14 -10.44 -3.02
N PHE A 88 11.65 -10.33 -4.25
CA PHE A 88 10.67 -11.23 -4.86
C PHE A 88 11.26 -12.16 -5.93
N GLU A 89 12.59 -12.17 -6.11
CA GLU A 89 13.34 -13.13 -6.94
C GLU A 89 14.13 -14.14 -6.10
#